data_AF-A0A6H2H5P7-F1
#
_entry.id   AF-A0A6H2H5P7-F1
#
_cell.length_a   1.000
_cell.length_b   1.000
_cell.length_c   1.000
_cell.angle_alpha   90.00
_cell.angle_beta   90.00
_cell.angle_gamma   90.00
#
_symmetry.space_group_name_H-M   'P 1'
#
loop_
_entity.id
_entity.type
_entity.pdbx_description
1 polymer ?
#
loop_
_entity_poly.entity_id
_entity_poly.type
_entity_poly.pdbx_seq_one_letter_code
_entity_poly.pdbx_strand_id
1 'polypeptide(L)'
;MALFGKTAAQWRDENPGNKGNIRDQANAAQLVCLANLETLNAHFIHQKLAQTERLALLNQTAIAQMKLLLADVGVQRLQGKQP
;
A
#
# COMPACT_ATOMS: atom_id res chain seq x y z
N MET A 1 -6.82 2.28 2.56
CA MET A 1 -7.34 1.46 3.66
C MET A 1 -6.38 0.32 3.96
N ALA A 2 -6.19 -0.64 3.03
CA ALA A 2 -5.36 -1.83 3.28
C ALA A 2 -3.92 -1.54 3.77
N LEU A 3 -3.20 -0.60 3.15
CA LEU A 3 -1.85 -0.23 3.56
C LEU A 3 -1.80 0.99 4.51
N PHE A 4 -2.52 2.06 4.18
CA PHE A 4 -2.39 3.35 4.87
C PHE A 4 -3.50 3.69 5.88
N GLY A 5 -4.47 2.79 6.10
CA GLY A 5 -5.59 3.05 7.03
C GLY A 5 -6.59 4.13 6.59
N LYS A 6 -6.33 4.86 5.49
CA LYS A 6 -7.23 5.89 4.95
C LYS A 6 -7.56 5.71 3.48
N THR A 7 -8.65 6.31 3.01
CA THR A 7 -9.00 6.37 1.59
C THR A 7 -8.24 7.50 0.88
N ALA A 8 -8.22 7.49 -0.45
CA ALA A 8 -7.66 8.59 -1.22
C ALA A 8 -8.44 9.91 -1.00
N ALA A 9 -9.75 9.82 -0.75
CA ALA A 9 -10.58 10.98 -0.42
C ALA A 9 -10.17 11.59 0.92
N GLN A 10 -10.13 10.78 1.99
CA GLN A 10 -9.68 11.24 3.31
C GLN A 10 -8.29 11.87 3.27
N TRP A 11 -7.36 11.28 2.51
CA TRP A 11 -6.04 11.88 2.34
C TRP A 11 -6.09 13.26 1.67
N ARG A 12 -6.93 13.46 0.64
CA ARG A 12 -7.07 14.76 -0.03
C ARG A 12 -7.68 15.81 0.90
N ASP A 13 -8.68 15.42 1.67
CA ASP A 13 -9.33 16.30 2.65
C ASP A 13 -8.34 16.75 3.73
N GLU A 14 -7.44 15.86 4.16
CA GLU A 14 -6.37 16.17 5.12
C GLU A 14 -5.17 16.91 4.50
N ASN A 15 -5.02 16.91 3.17
CA ASN A 15 -3.85 17.48 2.47
C ASN A 15 -4.27 18.43 1.33
N PRO A 16 -5.05 19.50 1.61
CA PRO A 16 -5.66 20.34 0.58
C PRO A 16 -4.63 21.12 -0.28
N GLY A 17 -3.40 21.30 0.20
CA GLY A 17 -2.33 21.99 -0.53
C GLY A 17 -1.43 21.08 -1.39
N ASN A 18 -1.55 19.75 -1.26
CA ASN A 18 -0.69 18.82 -2.00
C ASN A 18 -1.30 18.44 -3.35
N LYS A 19 -0.55 18.67 -4.42
CA LYS A 19 -0.87 18.17 -5.75
C LYS A 19 -0.41 16.71 -5.86
N GLY A 20 -1.30 15.76 -5.58
CA GLY A 20 -1.00 14.33 -5.69
C GLY A 20 -2.03 13.43 -5.00
N ASN A 21 -1.68 12.17 -4.79
CA ASN A 21 -2.39 11.21 -3.96
C ASN A 21 -1.44 10.62 -2.89
N ILE A 22 -2.00 9.87 -1.94
CA ILE A 22 -1.22 9.19 -0.89
C ILE A 22 -0.12 8.25 -1.42
N ARG A 23 -0.30 7.69 -2.62
CA ARG A 23 0.70 6.83 -3.29
C ARG A 23 1.97 7.60 -3.64
N ASP A 24 1.86 8.88 -3.98
CA ASP A 24 3.00 9.71 -4.37
C ASP A 24 3.88 10.07 -3.16
N GLN A 25 3.36 9.90 -1.95
CA GLN A 25 4.07 10.09 -0.69
C GLN A 25 4.65 8.77 -0.13
N ALA A 26 4.47 7.66 -0.85
CA ALA A 26 4.90 6.35 -0.39
C ALA A 26 6.39 6.12 -0.65
N ASN A 27 7.09 5.50 0.30
CA ASN A 27 8.47 5.06 0.09
C ASN A 27 8.53 3.80 -0.78
N ALA A 28 9.74 3.41 -1.19
CA ALA A 28 9.95 2.25 -2.07
C ALA A 28 9.30 0.95 -1.53
N ALA A 29 9.44 0.66 -0.24
CA ALA A 29 8.85 -0.53 0.37
C ALA A 29 7.31 -0.50 0.32
N GLN A 30 6.71 0.66 0.59
CA GLN A 30 5.27 0.86 0.50
C GLN A 30 4.77 0.74 -0.95
N LEU A 31 5.51 1.26 -1.93
CA LEU A 31 5.18 1.13 -3.34
C LEU A 31 5.22 -0.32 -3.82
N VAL A 32 6.23 -1.10 -3.38
CA VAL A 32 6.30 -2.55 -3.64
C VAL A 32 5.10 -3.27 -3.04
N CYS A 33 4.76 -2.98 -1.78
CA CYS A 33 3.58 -3.55 -1.14
C CYS A 33 2.30 -3.19 -1.91
N LEU A 34 2.11 -1.92 -2.30
CA LEU A 34 0.95 -1.48 -3.09
C LEU A 34 0.82 -2.25 -4.41
N ALA A 35 1.90 -2.40 -5.17
CA ALA A 35 1.88 -3.11 -6.45
C ALA A 35 1.42 -4.57 -6.28
N ASN A 36 1.86 -5.21 -5.20
CA ASN A 36 1.40 -6.56 -4.87
C ASN A 36 -0.08 -6.58 -4.44
N LEU A 37 -0.52 -5.63 -3.60
CA LEU A 37 -1.93 -5.54 -3.19
C LEU A 37 -2.86 -5.26 -4.36
N GLU A 38 -2.45 -4.47 -5.34
CA GLU A 38 -3.19 -4.21 -6.58
C GLU A 38 -3.41 -5.52 -7.37
N THR A 39 -2.35 -6.34 -7.49
CA THR A 39 -2.38 -7.65 -8.15
C THR A 39 -3.29 -8.64 -7.42
N LEU A 40 -3.13 -8.76 -6.09
CA LEU A 40 -3.97 -9.65 -5.28
C LEU A 40 -5.44 -9.24 -5.29
N ASN A 41 -5.72 -7.94 -5.21
CA ASN A 41 -7.09 -7.46 -5.27
C ASN A 41 -7.74 -7.86 -6.60
N ALA A 42 -7.05 -7.67 -7.73
CA ALA A 42 -7.55 -8.10 -9.05
C ALA A 42 -7.87 -9.61 -9.08
N HIS A 43 -6.98 -10.44 -8.53
CA HIS A 43 -7.21 -11.88 -8.41
C HIS A 43 -8.44 -12.20 -7.55
N PHE A 44 -8.61 -11.54 -6.41
CA PHE A 44 -9.78 -11.72 -5.55
C PHE A 44 -11.08 -11.23 -6.19
N ILE A 45 -11.03 -10.20 -7.05
CA ILE A 45 -12.18 -9.79 -7.87
C ILE A 45 -12.59 -10.92 -8.81
N HIS A 46 -11.61 -11.54 -9.49
CA HIS A 46 -11.86 -12.67 -10.38
C HIS A 46 -12.46 -13.88 -9.65
N GLN A 47 -12.06 -14.11 -8.39
CA GLN A 47 -12.66 -15.12 -7.52
C GLN A 47 -14.05 -14.74 -6.96
N LYS A 48 -14.56 -13.55 -7.29
CA LYS A 48 -15.85 -13.02 -6.81
C LYS A 48 -15.96 -12.88 -5.29
N LEU A 49 -14.83 -12.69 -4.59
CA LEU A 49 -14.84 -12.41 -3.16
C LEU A 49 -15.49 -11.05 -2.88
N ALA A 50 -16.26 -10.98 -1.79
CA ALA A 50 -16.93 -9.76 -1.36
C ALA A 50 -15.91 -8.68 -0.99
N GLN A 51 -16.22 -7.40 -1.25
CA GLN A 51 -15.27 -6.30 -1.02
C GLN A 51 -14.73 -6.26 0.41
N THR A 52 -15.57 -6.49 1.42
CA THR A 52 -15.18 -6.50 2.83
C THR A 52 -14.16 -7.61 3.13
N GLU A 53 -14.38 -8.80 2.57
CA GLU A 53 -13.47 -9.94 2.71
C GLU A 53 -12.13 -9.65 2.04
N ARG A 54 -12.16 -9.13 0.80
CA ARG A 54 -10.93 -8.71 0.11
C ARG A 54 -10.16 -7.68 0.91
N LEU A 55 -10.84 -6.68 1.47
CA LEU A 55 -10.20 -5.63 2.23
C LEU A 55 -9.49 -6.18 3.47
N ALA A 56 -10.11 -7.13 4.18
CA ALA A 56 -9.51 -7.79 5.33
C ALA A 56 -8.25 -8.58 4.92
N LEU A 57 -8.33 -9.38 3.86
CA LEU A 57 -7.19 -10.15 3.34
C LEU A 57 -6.05 -9.22 2.90
N LEU A 58 -6.36 -8.18 2.12
CA LEU A 58 -5.37 -7.21 1.65
C LEU A 58 -4.69 -6.48 2.82
N ASN A 59 -5.41 -6.12 3.87
CA ASN A 59 -4.81 -5.48 5.05
C ASN A 59 -3.88 -6.43 5.81
N GLN A 60 -4.30 -7.69 6.01
CA GLN A 60 -3.45 -8.70 6.64
C GLN A 60 -2.18 -8.95 5.83
N THR A 61 -2.30 -9.08 4.50
CA THR A 61 -1.14 -9.20 3.61
C THR A 61 -0.25 -7.98 3.68
N ALA A 62 -0.80 -6.76 3.67
CA ALA A 62 -0.04 -5.52 3.77
C ALA A 62 0.80 -5.48 5.07
N ILE A 63 0.19 -5.82 6.21
CA ILE A 63 0.89 -5.87 7.51
C ILE A 63 2.04 -6.89 7.47
N ALA A 64 1.79 -8.09 6.96
CA ALA A 64 2.81 -9.13 6.86
C ALA A 64 3.98 -8.70 5.95
N GLN A 65 3.67 -8.12 4.78
CA GLN A 65 4.68 -7.65 3.84
C GLN A 65 5.50 -6.50 4.39
N MET A 66 4.86 -5.52 5.03
CA MET A 66 5.59 -4.39 5.63
C MET A 66 6.53 -4.84 6.74
N LYS A 67 6.15 -5.84 7.56
CA LYS A 67 7.05 -6.42 8.57
C LYS A 67 8.30 -7.02 7.94
N LEU A 68 8.16 -7.77 6.85
CA LEU A 68 9.28 -8.37 6.12
C LEU A 68 10.15 -7.31 5.45
N LEU A 69 9.54 -6.37 4.73
CA LEU A 69 10.25 -5.33 3.99
C LEU A 69 11.00 -4.36 4.90
N LEU A 70 10.51 -4.10 6.13
CA LEU A 70 11.21 -3.26 7.10
C LEU A 70 12.35 -3.99 7.82
N ALA A 71 12.26 -5.32 7.96
CA ALA A 71 13.31 -6.15 8.54
C ALA A 71 14.45 -6.46 7.55
N ASP A 72 14.20 -6.34 6.25
CA ASP A 72 15.15 -6.68 5.21
C ASP A 72 16.14 -5.53 4.90
N VAL A 73 17.42 -5.79 5.13
CA VAL A 73 18.53 -4.84 4.90
C VAL A 73 18.70 -4.51 3.40
N GLY A 74 18.34 -5.44 2.51
CA GLY A 74 18.34 -5.23 1.05
C GLY A 74 17.28 -4.22 0.62
N VAL A 75 16.11 -4.21 1.27
CA VAL A 75 15.05 -3.23 0.99
C VAL A 75 15.44 -1.82 1.41
N GLN A 76 16.25 -1.67 2.45
CA GLN A 76 16.82 -0.36 2.81
C GLN A 76 17.68 0.23 1.68
N ARG A 77 18.29 -0.60 0.83
CA ARG A 77 19.05 -0.14 -0.35
C ARG A 77 18.15 0.34 -1.49
N LEU A 78 16.89 -0.11 -1.53
CA LEU A 78 15.88 0.39 -2.47
C LEU A 78 15.38 1.79 -2.09
N GLN A 79 15.58 2.22 -0.84
CA GLN A 79 15.28 3.58 -0.37
C GLN A 79 16.33 4.61 -0.82
N GLY A 80 17.04 4.34 -1.93
CA GLY A 80 18.21 5.08 -2.41
C GLY A 80 18.09 6.60 -2.24
N LYS A 81 19.20 7.18 -1.73
CA LYS A 81 19.44 8.59 -1.39
C LYS A 81 18.54 9.56 -2.17
N GLN A 82 17.77 10.35 -1.43
CA GLN A 82 17.21 11.60 -1.94
C GLN A 82 18.33 12.42 -2.61
N PRO A 83 18.12 12.94 -3.84
CA PRO A 83 19.01 13.93 -4.41
C PRO A 83 19.05 15.21 -3.56
#